data_AF-A0A1I5HXX9-F1
#
_entry.id   AF-A0A1I5HXX9-F1
#
_cell.length_a   1.000
_cell.length_b   1.000
_cell.length_c   1.000
_cell.angle_alpha   90.00
_cell.angle_beta   90.00
_cell.angle_gamma   90.00
#
_symmetry.space_group_name_H-M   'P 1'
#
loop_
_entity.id
_entity.type
_entity.pdbx_description
1 polymer ?
#
loop_
_entity_poly.entity_id
_entity_poly.type
_entity_poly.pdbx_seq_one_letter_code
_entity_poly.pdbx_strand_id
1 'polypeptide(L)'
;MTLFQSYEWYVMLLKHYIPEDTNNFESVYALVETDGQPCMIAPLWIIKRSFRILNRKGVYLIGRFSFSDYLNFIYQSFDSAAFDYLLKDLHKRYGIKKVCFEDLRESTSIYQHIVTSYNIIENKEFPCVTLQLPPSVEEYHKMLSKNSRQNLRTASNRLQKDGKALVFNDDDQQVDRQECMKLREAKLSVKYADFSLFWKYKYRIINRLRYTFPFFTPITHYTKSKVMTAYDEEGKLRAFFNYGYDPDDKAIRIMAAGTDLDFARYSPGMLLMHQFILKSIQEGKLQVIDFTRGDEKYKFALGGELCLNHSIKFSI
;
A
#
# COMPACT_ATOMS: atom_id res chain seq x y z
N MET A 1 5.26 -12.24 -5.76
CA MET A 1 4.21 -11.22 -6.03
C MET A 1 3.76 -10.66 -4.69
N THR A 2 2.80 -9.72 -4.64
CA THR A 2 2.22 -9.26 -3.37
C THR A 2 0.73 -9.52 -3.32
N LEU A 3 0.09 -9.37 -2.14
CA LEU A 3 -1.37 -9.46 -2.02
C LEU A 3 -2.14 -8.53 -2.98
N PHE A 4 -1.53 -7.42 -3.44
CA PHE A 4 -2.13 -6.52 -4.43
C PHE A 4 -2.25 -7.13 -5.83
N GLN A 5 -1.62 -8.28 -6.08
CA GLN A 5 -1.77 -9.11 -7.29
C GLN A 5 -2.67 -10.33 -7.05
N SER A 6 -3.23 -10.51 -5.85
CA SER A 6 -4.09 -11.66 -5.53
C SER A 6 -5.41 -11.60 -6.29
N TYR A 7 -6.02 -12.77 -6.48
CA TYR A 7 -7.34 -12.90 -7.07
C TYR A 7 -8.38 -12.08 -6.28
N GLU A 8 -8.40 -12.20 -4.95
CA GLU A 8 -9.35 -11.47 -4.09
C GLU A 8 -9.21 -9.95 -4.22
N TRP A 9 -7.97 -9.45 -4.37
CA TRP A 9 -7.74 -8.01 -4.58
C TRP A 9 -8.33 -7.54 -5.90
N TYR A 10 -8.09 -8.27 -7.00
CA TYR A 10 -8.64 -7.90 -8.29
C TYR A 10 -10.15 -8.12 -8.39
N VAL A 11 -10.72 -9.12 -7.73
CA VAL A 11 -12.19 -9.29 -7.65
C VAL A 11 -12.83 -8.08 -6.96
N MET A 12 -12.25 -7.60 -5.86
CA MET A 12 -12.72 -6.39 -5.19
C MET A 12 -12.62 -5.17 -6.13
N LEU A 13 -11.49 -4.99 -6.83
CA LEU A 13 -11.32 -3.91 -7.79
C LEU A 13 -12.34 -3.99 -8.94
N LEU A 14 -12.52 -5.15 -9.55
CA LEU A 14 -13.47 -5.40 -10.64
C LEU A 14 -14.91 -5.10 -10.26
N LYS A 15 -15.35 -5.58 -9.09
CA LYS A 15 -16.75 -5.45 -8.67
C LYS A 15 -17.14 -4.02 -8.31
N HIS A 16 -16.20 -3.20 -7.87
CA HIS A 16 -16.54 -1.95 -7.18
C HIS A 16 -15.76 -0.72 -7.65
N TYR A 17 -14.62 -0.87 -8.32
CA TYR A 17 -13.65 0.22 -8.52
C TYR A 17 -13.08 0.34 -9.92
N ILE A 18 -13.26 -0.66 -10.78
CA ILE A 18 -12.88 -0.56 -12.18
C ILE A 18 -13.99 0.19 -12.92
N PRO A 19 -13.65 1.29 -13.62
CA PRO A 19 -14.64 2.08 -14.32
C PRO A 19 -15.15 1.35 -15.57
N GLU A 20 -16.40 1.63 -15.93
CA GLU A 20 -16.95 1.21 -17.22
C GLU A 20 -16.15 1.82 -18.36
N ASP A 21 -15.95 1.01 -19.40
CA ASP A 21 -15.19 1.42 -20.59
C ASP A 21 -15.90 2.53 -21.35
N THR A 22 -15.09 3.38 -21.98
CA THR A 22 -15.59 4.51 -22.79
C THR A 22 -14.82 4.64 -24.09
N ASN A 23 -15.22 5.59 -24.92
CA ASN A 23 -14.44 5.98 -26.11
C ASN A 23 -13.05 6.55 -25.75
N ASN A 24 -12.84 7.02 -24.52
CA ASN A 24 -11.58 7.65 -24.10
C ASN A 24 -10.60 6.66 -23.46
N PHE A 25 -11.09 5.61 -22.82
CA PHE A 25 -10.27 4.61 -22.13
C PHE A 25 -10.97 3.26 -22.04
N GLU A 26 -10.20 2.21 -21.75
CA GLU A 26 -10.71 0.88 -21.43
C GLU A 26 -9.86 0.19 -20.35
N SER A 27 -10.46 -0.73 -19.62
CA SER A 27 -9.82 -1.56 -18.59
C SER A 27 -9.66 -2.99 -19.13
N VAL A 28 -8.42 -3.47 -19.23
CA VAL A 28 -8.09 -4.74 -19.89
C VAL A 28 -7.23 -5.61 -18.99
N TYR A 29 -7.54 -6.89 -18.92
CA TYR A 29 -6.65 -7.91 -18.36
C TYR A 29 -6.04 -8.67 -19.53
N ALA A 30 -4.88 -8.22 -20.00
CA ALA A 30 -4.23 -8.83 -21.15
C ALA A 30 -3.52 -10.11 -20.70
N LEU A 31 -3.93 -11.25 -21.28
CA LEU A 31 -3.26 -12.53 -21.10
C LEU A 31 -2.23 -12.71 -22.21
N VAL A 32 -1.00 -13.06 -21.83
CA VAL A 32 0.05 -13.49 -22.75
C VAL A 32 0.25 -14.98 -22.57
N GLU A 33 0.31 -15.69 -23.69
CA GLU A 33 0.55 -17.13 -23.73
C GLU A 33 1.83 -17.43 -24.50
N THR A 34 2.63 -18.36 -23.99
CA THR A 34 3.79 -18.93 -24.67
C THR A 34 3.48 -20.41 -24.91
N ASP A 35 3.51 -20.85 -26.16
CA ASP A 35 3.17 -22.23 -26.57
C ASP A 35 1.79 -22.71 -26.04
N GLY A 36 0.81 -21.80 -26.02
CA GLY A 36 -0.55 -22.07 -25.56
C GLY A 36 -0.69 -22.19 -24.04
N GLN A 37 0.34 -21.83 -23.26
CA GLN A 37 0.28 -21.80 -21.80
C GLN A 37 0.33 -20.34 -21.30
N PRO A 38 -0.54 -19.96 -20.33
CA PRO A 38 -0.57 -18.61 -19.78
C PRO A 38 0.72 -18.32 -19.01
N CYS A 39 1.48 -17.31 -19.43
CA CYS A 39 2.73 -16.93 -18.78
C CYS A 39 2.64 -15.62 -18.00
N MET A 40 1.72 -14.72 -18.39
CA MET A 40 1.61 -13.38 -17.82
C MET A 40 0.20 -12.81 -17.97
N ILE A 41 -0.30 -12.17 -16.91
CA ILE A 41 -1.53 -11.37 -16.94
C ILE A 41 -1.17 -9.93 -16.60
N ALA A 42 -1.51 -9.00 -17.49
CA ALA A 42 -1.29 -7.57 -17.32
C ALA A 42 -2.64 -6.85 -17.04
N PRO A 43 -2.86 -6.35 -15.82
CA PRO A 43 -4.04 -5.58 -15.45
C PRO A 43 -3.85 -4.11 -15.83
N LEU A 44 -4.36 -3.73 -17.00
CA LEU A 44 -4.07 -2.48 -17.68
C LEU A 44 -5.28 -1.54 -17.74
N TRP A 45 -5.02 -0.25 -17.53
CA TRP A 45 -5.94 0.82 -17.88
C TRP A 45 -5.38 1.60 -19.07
N ILE A 46 -6.04 1.47 -20.22
CA ILE A 46 -5.58 1.98 -21.50
C ILE A 46 -6.32 3.27 -21.80
N ILE A 47 -5.60 4.40 -21.79
CA ILE A 47 -6.17 5.70 -22.17
C ILE A 47 -5.90 5.91 -23.66
N LYS A 48 -6.97 5.80 -24.45
CA LYS A 48 -6.96 5.92 -25.92
C LYS A 48 -6.85 7.38 -26.39
N ARG A 49 -7.49 8.30 -25.66
CA ARG A 49 -7.51 9.75 -25.96
C ARG A 49 -7.28 10.54 -24.68
N SER A 50 -6.45 11.58 -24.72
CA SER A 50 -6.23 12.41 -23.53
C SER A 50 -7.52 13.15 -23.17
N PHE A 51 -7.90 13.15 -21.89
CA PHE A 51 -9.15 13.77 -21.44
C PHE A 51 -9.01 14.40 -20.05
N ARG A 52 -9.89 15.37 -19.75
CA ARG A 52 -9.86 16.20 -18.53
C ARG A 52 -8.49 16.88 -18.25
N ILE A 53 -7.64 17.13 -19.24
CA ILE A 53 -6.30 17.75 -19.08
C ILE A 53 -5.26 16.83 -18.41
N LEU A 54 -5.59 16.15 -17.31
CA LEU A 54 -4.61 15.36 -16.54
C LEU A 54 -4.53 13.88 -16.92
N ASN A 55 -5.53 13.32 -17.59
CA ASN A 55 -5.48 11.94 -18.07
C ASN A 55 -4.87 11.92 -19.47
N ARG A 56 -3.64 11.44 -19.58
CA ARG A 56 -2.87 11.45 -20.83
C ARG A 56 -3.03 10.12 -21.56
N LYS A 57 -3.02 10.16 -22.89
CA LYS A 57 -2.96 8.95 -23.73
C LYS A 57 -1.75 8.11 -23.28
N GLY A 58 -1.97 6.83 -22.98
CA GLY A 58 -0.95 5.97 -22.41
C GLY A 58 -1.50 4.65 -21.87
N VAL A 59 -0.60 3.74 -21.53
CA VAL A 59 -0.92 2.50 -20.79
C VAL A 59 -0.58 2.70 -19.32
N TYR A 60 -1.49 2.32 -18.43
CA TYR A 60 -1.36 2.42 -16.98
C TYR A 60 -1.72 1.09 -16.31
N LEU A 61 -1.37 0.91 -15.03
CA LEU A 61 -1.81 -0.23 -14.23
C LEU A 61 -3.17 0.06 -13.57
N ILE A 62 -4.03 -0.95 -13.53
CA ILE A 62 -5.25 -0.93 -12.72
C ILE A 62 -4.87 -0.88 -11.24
N GLY A 63 -5.55 -0.06 -10.45
CA GLY A 63 -5.25 0.19 -9.03
C GLY A 63 -4.45 1.48 -8.79
N ARG A 64 -4.05 2.22 -9.82
CA ARG A 64 -3.41 3.53 -9.68
C ARG A 64 -4.25 4.51 -8.84
N PHE A 65 -3.56 5.40 -8.10
CA PHE A 65 -4.19 6.39 -7.22
C PHE A 65 -5.14 5.80 -6.17
N SER A 66 -4.91 4.54 -5.76
CA SER A 66 -5.71 3.84 -4.75
C SER A 66 -4.85 3.33 -3.58
N PHE A 67 -5.43 2.46 -2.75
CA PHE A 67 -4.75 1.73 -1.67
C PHE A 67 -3.87 0.57 -2.16
N SER A 68 -3.69 0.41 -3.47
CA SER A 68 -2.80 -0.60 -4.04
C SER A 68 -1.37 -0.07 -4.03
N ASP A 69 -0.58 -0.43 -3.01
CA ASP A 69 0.76 0.15 -2.82
C ASP A 69 1.84 -0.46 -3.70
N TYR A 70 1.66 -1.70 -4.19
CA TYR A 70 2.60 -2.35 -5.11
C TYR A 70 1.85 -2.86 -6.33
N LEU A 71 1.78 -2.08 -7.41
CA LEU A 71 1.16 -2.50 -8.67
C LEU A 71 2.15 -3.30 -9.50
N ASN A 72 1.67 -4.35 -10.15
CA ASN A 72 2.51 -5.19 -11.00
C ASN A 72 1.65 -6.04 -11.96
N PHE A 73 2.30 -6.75 -12.87
CA PHE A 73 1.68 -7.86 -13.59
C PHE A 73 1.68 -9.12 -12.71
N ILE A 74 0.90 -10.10 -13.14
CA ILE A 74 0.77 -11.40 -12.49
C ILE A 74 1.54 -12.41 -13.34
N TYR A 75 2.57 -13.04 -12.78
CA TYR A 75 3.40 -14.05 -13.45
C TYR A 75 4.11 -14.92 -12.40
N GLN A 76 4.39 -16.18 -12.75
CA GLN A 76 5.18 -17.06 -11.89
C GLN A 76 6.68 -16.78 -12.03
N SER A 77 7.15 -16.74 -13.27
CA SER A 77 8.52 -16.36 -13.65
C SER A 77 8.46 -15.22 -14.65
N PHE A 78 9.33 -14.22 -14.50
CA PHE A 78 9.35 -13.11 -15.44
C PHE A 78 9.93 -13.54 -16.79
N ASP A 79 9.15 -13.31 -17.85
CA ASP A 79 9.54 -13.50 -19.24
C ASP A 79 9.60 -12.13 -19.93
N SER A 80 10.82 -11.68 -20.24
CA SER A 80 11.05 -10.39 -20.91
C SER A 80 10.54 -10.37 -22.34
N ALA A 81 10.57 -11.49 -23.06
CA ALA A 81 10.07 -11.57 -24.42
C ALA A 81 8.53 -11.46 -24.45
N ALA A 82 7.84 -12.11 -23.50
CA ALA A 82 6.40 -11.97 -23.32
C ALA A 82 6.00 -10.52 -22.96
N PHE A 83 6.76 -9.87 -22.07
CA PHE A 83 6.54 -8.47 -21.72
C PHE A 83 6.73 -7.54 -22.94
N ASP A 84 7.83 -7.70 -23.68
CA ASP A 84 8.13 -6.89 -24.86
C ASP A 84 7.11 -7.12 -25.98
N TYR A 85 6.66 -8.37 -26.16
CA TYR A 85 5.59 -8.72 -27.09
C TYR A 85 4.29 -7.99 -26.74
N LEU A 86 3.87 -8.03 -25.47
CA LEU A 86 2.68 -7.34 -25.01
C LEU A 86 2.77 -5.83 -25.31
N LEU A 87 3.89 -5.18 -24.99
CA LEU A 87 4.03 -3.75 -25.23
C LEU A 87 3.97 -3.41 -26.73
N LYS A 88 4.60 -4.23 -27.59
CA LYS A 88 4.51 -4.08 -29.05
C LYS A 88 3.07 -4.25 -29.56
N ASP A 89 2.33 -5.23 -29.04
CA ASP A 89 0.93 -5.42 -29.42
C ASP A 89 0.06 -4.23 -28.99
N LEU A 90 0.22 -3.74 -27.76
CA LEU A 90 -0.48 -2.55 -27.27
C LEU A 90 -0.17 -1.31 -28.12
N HIS A 91 1.09 -1.14 -28.55
CA HIS A 91 1.46 -0.07 -29.48
C HIS A 91 0.72 -0.20 -30.81
N LYS A 92 0.73 -1.39 -31.42
CA LYS A 92 0.08 -1.67 -32.70
C LYS A 92 -1.43 -1.46 -32.63
N ARG A 93 -2.07 -1.95 -31.55
CA ARG A 93 -3.53 -1.93 -31.38
C ARG A 93 -4.07 -0.54 -31.04
N TYR A 94 -3.38 0.23 -30.19
CA TYR A 94 -3.90 1.51 -29.67
C TYR A 94 -3.15 2.75 -30.19
N GLY A 95 -2.05 2.56 -30.93
CA GLY A 95 -1.16 3.64 -31.37
C GLY A 95 -0.60 4.43 -30.20
N ILE A 96 -0.31 3.76 -29.08
CA ILE A 96 0.22 4.37 -27.85
C ILE A 96 1.75 4.26 -27.87
N LYS A 97 2.42 5.39 -27.59
CA LYS A 97 3.90 5.48 -27.57
C LYS A 97 4.49 5.58 -26.16
N LYS A 98 3.64 5.63 -25.14
CA LYS A 98 4.03 5.95 -23.76
C LYS A 98 3.33 5.02 -22.79
N VAL A 99 4.12 4.44 -21.90
CA VAL A 99 3.65 3.62 -20.79
C VAL A 99 3.96 4.37 -19.50
N CYS A 100 3.05 4.33 -18.54
CA CYS A 100 3.17 4.97 -17.24
C CYS A 100 2.75 3.96 -16.17
N PHE A 101 3.73 3.31 -15.55
CA PHE A 101 3.47 2.37 -14.47
C PHE A 101 3.80 3.04 -13.14
N GLU A 102 2.80 3.14 -12.28
CA GLU A 102 2.87 3.75 -10.96
C GLU A 102 2.98 2.64 -9.91
N ASP A 103 3.56 2.97 -8.75
CA ASP A 103 3.63 2.06 -7.60
C ASP A 103 4.35 0.72 -7.89
N LEU A 104 5.34 0.71 -8.79
CA LEU A 104 6.18 -0.47 -9.05
C LEU A 104 7.30 -0.58 -8.03
N ARG A 105 7.40 -1.71 -7.33
CA ARG A 105 8.52 -1.96 -6.40
C ARG A 105 9.82 -2.17 -7.16
N GLU A 106 10.89 -1.51 -6.69
CA GLU A 106 12.21 -1.53 -7.34
C GLU A 106 12.78 -2.95 -7.51
N SER A 107 12.46 -3.85 -6.57
CA SER A 107 12.97 -5.22 -6.57
C SER A 107 12.26 -6.13 -7.59
N THR A 108 11.27 -5.63 -8.34
CA THR A 108 10.50 -6.45 -9.28
C THR A 108 11.19 -6.58 -10.64
N SER A 109 11.10 -7.75 -11.25
CA SER A 109 11.74 -8.01 -12.55
C SER A 109 11.22 -7.09 -13.66
N ILE A 110 9.94 -6.72 -13.62
CA ILE A 110 9.36 -5.75 -14.56
C ILE A 110 10.03 -4.38 -14.43
N TYR A 111 10.21 -3.87 -13.20
CA TYR A 111 10.90 -2.59 -13.00
C TYR A 111 12.32 -2.65 -13.55
N GLN A 112 13.07 -3.70 -13.19
CA GLN A 112 14.46 -3.89 -13.61
C GLN A 112 14.61 -3.99 -15.14
N HIS A 113 13.71 -4.72 -15.79
CA HIS A 113 13.66 -4.81 -17.26
C HIS A 113 13.35 -3.47 -17.90
N ILE A 114 12.36 -2.72 -17.39
CA ILE A 114 12.01 -1.41 -17.93
C ILE A 114 13.20 -0.44 -17.89
N VAL A 115 13.89 -0.33 -16.74
CA VAL A 115 15.00 0.62 -16.60
C VAL A 115 16.23 0.26 -17.43
N THR A 116 16.38 -1.01 -17.79
CA THR A 116 17.53 -1.50 -18.58
C THR A 116 17.24 -1.50 -20.08
N SER A 117 16.00 -1.77 -20.48
CA SER A 117 15.65 -2.03 -21.89
C SER A 117 14.89 -0.91 -22.59
N TYR A 118 14.37 0.08 -21.86
CA TYR A 118 13.52 1.14 -22.43
C TYR A 118 14.06 2.55 -22.16
N ASN A 119 13.71 3.48 -23.07
CA ASN A 119 14.03 4.89 -22.89
C ASN A 119 13.11 5.52 -21.82
N ILE A 120 13.68 5.74 -20.63
CA ILE A 120 12.98 6.35 -19.50
C ILE A 120 12.79 7.86 -19.74
N ILE A 121 11.53 8.29 -19.65
CA ILE A 121 11.13 9.70 -19.74
C ILE A 121 11.10 10.33 -18.34
N GLU A 122 10.62 9.58 -17.35
CA GLU A 122 10.43 10.05 -15.98
C GLU A 122 10.49 8.84 -15.05
N ASN A 123 11.19 8.97 -13.92
CA ASN A 123 11.20 7.99 -12.84
C ASN A 123 11.10 8.75 -11.52
N LYS A 124 10.01 8.53 -10.79
CA LYS A 124 9.76 9.15 -9.48
C LYS A 124 9.80 8.11 -8.40
N GLU A 125 10.57 8.39 -7.35
CA GLU A 125 10.76 7.51 -6.22
C GLU A 125 9.80 7.87 -5.08
N PHE A 126 9.29 6.83 -4.43
CA PHE A 126 8.40 6.93 -3.27
C PHE A 126 8.93 6.00 -2.18
N PRO A 127 9.14 6.51 -0.96
CA PRO A 127 9.63 5.70 0.14
C PRO A 127 8.56 4.68 0.56
N CYS A 128 8.98 3.44 0.75
CA CYS A 128 8.27 2.38 1.44
C CYS A 128 9.13 1.91 2.60
N VAL A 129 8.54 1.29 3.61
CA VAL A 129 9.31 0.81 4.76
C VAL A 129 8.95 -0.63 5.06
N THR A 130 9.94 -1.49 5.19
CA THR A 130 9.75 -2.90 5.53
C THR A 130 10.62 -3.29 6.70
N LEU A 131 10.11 -4.14 7.59
CA LEU A 131 10.83 -4.71 8.71
C LEU A 131 10.97 -6.21 8.48
N GLN A 132 12.21 -6.68 8.34
CA GLN A 132 12.53 -8.10 8.43
C GLN A 132 12.48 -8.51 9.90
N LEU A 133 11.66 -9.50 10.24
CA LEU A 133 11.55 -9.98 11.61
C LEU A 133 12.78 -10.82 11.95
N PRO A 134 13.54 -10.44 13.00
CA PRO A 134 14.69 -11.24 13.44
C PRO A 134 14.21 -12.53 14.13
N PRO A 135 15.11 -13.52 14.29
CA PRO A 135 14.78 -14.83 14.85
C PRO A 135 14.43 -14.80 16.35
N SER A 136 14.73 -13.71 17.07
CA SER A 136 14.46 -13.60 18.52
C SER A 136 14.10 -12.17 18.94
N VAL A 137 13.40 -12.06 20.07
CA VAL A 137 13.03 -10.78 20.68
C VAL A 137 14.27 -10.02 21.13
N GLU A 138 15.30 -10.73 21.61
CA GLU A 138 16.58 -10.17 21.98
C GLU A 138 17.27 -9.50 20.79
N GLU A 139 17.25 -10.15 19.62
CA GLU A 139 17.81 -9.58 18.39
C GLU A 139 17.01 -8.37 17.90
N TYR A 140 15.67 -8.43 17.97
CA TYR A 140 14.84 -7.26 17.68
C TYR A 140 15.19 -6.06 18.56
N HIS A 141 15.31 -6.27 19.87
CA HIS A 141 15.69 -5.20 20.78
C HIS A 141 17.10 -4.64 20.51
N LYS A 142 18.05 -5.48 20.06
CA LYS A 142 19.39 -5.02 19.65
C LYS A 142 19.35 -4.17 18.38
N MET A 143 18.52 -4.54 17.41
CA MET A 143 18.35 -3.83 16.14
C MET A 143 17.75 -2.43 16.32
N LEU A 144 16.87 -2.23 17.30
CA LEU A 144 16.30 -0.91 17.56
C LEU A 144 17.38 0.12 17.94
N SER A 145 17.19 1.39 17.54
CA SER A 145 18.10 2.46 17.99
C SER A 145 17.91 2.77 19.49
N LYS A 146 18.92 3.42 20.11
CA LYS A 146 18.79 3.91 21.50
C LYS A 146 17.58 4.83 21.67
N ASN A 147 17.35 5.71 20.70
CA ASN A 147 16.21 6.63 20.70
C ASN A 147 14.88 5.89 20.55
N SER A 148 14.80 4.89 19.67
CA SER A 148 13.62 4.04 19.50
C SER A 148 13.23 3.34 20.80
N ARG A 149 14.19 2.67 21.45
CA ARG A 149 13.97 2.00 22.74
C ARG A 149 13.53 3.00 23.82
N GLN A 150 14.15 4.18 23.86
CA GLN A 150 13.76 5.24 24.79
C GLN A 150 12.33 5.72 24.55
N ASN A 151 11.93 5.89 23.30
CA ASN A 151 10.58 6.34 22.93
C ASN A 151 9.52 5.33 23.36
N LEU A 152 9.75 4.04 23.09
CA LEU A 152 8.89 2.94 23.53
C LEU A 152 8.74 2.91 25.05
N ARG A 153 9.87 2.96 25.78
CA ARG A 153 9.88 3.02 27.24
C ARG A 153 9.13 4.24 27.77
N THR A 154 9.34 5.41 27.17
CA THR A 154 8.69 6.66 27.58
C THR A 154 7.19 6.60 27.37
N ALA A 155 6.71 6.04 26.25
CA ALA A 155 5.30 5.85 25.98
C ALA A 155 4.64 4.93 27.04
N SER A 156 5.26 3.78 27.33
CA SER A 156 4.78 2.87 28.39
C SER A 156 4.79 3.52 29.78
N ASN A 157 5.85 4.26 30.13
CA ASN A 157 5.93 4.94 31.42
C ASN A 157 4.87 6.03 31.60
N ARG A 158 4.46 6.72 30.51
CA ARG A 158 3.37 7.72 30.56
C ARG A 158 2.03 7.06 30.90
N LEU A 159 1.74 5.90 30.29
CA LEU A 159 0.54 5.12 30.61
C LEU A 159 0.52 4.77 32.10
N GLN A 160 1.61 4.17 32.61
CA GLN A 160 1.71 3.78 34.01
C GLN A 160 1.59 4.97 34.99
N LYS A 161 2.32 6.06 34.73
CA LYS A 161 2.31 7.26 35.59
C LYS A 161 0.92 7.87 35.71
N ASP A 162 0.15 7.86 34.61
CA ASP A 162 -1.18 8.45 34.56
C ASP A 162 -2.29 7.43 34.92
N GLY A 163 -1.92 6.21 35.36
CA GLY A 163 -2.88 5.16 35.72
C GLY A 163 -3.76 4.72 34.56
N LYS A 164 -3.19 4.62 33.35
CA LYS A 164 -3.86 4.17 32.13
C LYS A 164 -3.25 2.86 31.64
N ALA A 165 -4.08 1.98 31.08
CA ALA A 165 -3.63 0.78 30.39
C ALA A 165 -4.17 0.70 28.96
N LEU A 166 -3.52 -0.14 28.14
CA LEU A 166 -3.99 -0.53 26.81
C LEU A 166 -4.08 -2.05 26.74
N VAL A 167 -5.18 -2.53 26.18
CA VAL A 167 -5.40 -3.93 25.81
C VAL A 167 -5.17 -4.07 24.31
N PHE A 168 -4.19 -4.88 23.93
CA PHE A 168 -3.83 -5.14 22.54
C PHE A 168 -4.52 -6.41 22.05
N ASN A 169 -5.16 -6.36 20.89
CA ASN A 169 -5.82 -7.51 20.27
C ASN A 169 -5.49 -7.58 18.77
N ASP A 170 -5.19 -8.78 18.29
CA ASP A 170 -4.97 -9.12 16.89
C ASP A 170 -5.99 -10.15 16.35
N ASP A 171 -6.97 -10.53 17.17
CA ASP A 171 -8.21 -11.18 16.74
C ASP A 171 -9.22 -10.12 16.29
N ASP A 172 -9.61 -10.19 15.02
CA ASP A 172 -10.46 -9.21 14.35
C ASP A 172 -11.94 -9.63 14.26
N GLN A 173 -12.33 -10.77 14.84
CA GLN A 173 -13.70 -11.31 14.74
C GLN A 173 -14.77 -10.36 15.31
N GLN A 174 -14.45 -9.63 16.38
CA GLN A 174 -15.38 -8.73 17.07
C GLN A 174 -15.07 -7.25 16.83
N VAL A 175 -14.16 -6.92 15.92
CA VAL A 175 -13.73 -5.53 15.70
C VAL A 175 -14.80 -4.76 14.93
N ASP A 176 -15.25 -3.64 15.48
CA ASP A 176 -16.08 -2.68 14.74
C ASP A 176 -15.25 -1.92 13.70
N ARG A 177 -15.39 -2.34 12.44
CA ARG A 177 -14.71 -1.73 11.29
C ARG A 177 -15.19 -0.30 11.02
N GLN A 178 -16.42 0.06 11.41
CA GLN A 178 -16.93 1.43 11.30
C GLN A 178 -16.22 2.36 12.30
N GLU A 179 -15.94 1.89 13.51
CA GLU A 179 -15.17 2.66 14.49
C GLU A 179 -13.73 2.92 13.98
N CYS A 180 -13.10 1.91 13.39
CA CYS A 180 -11.79 2.06 12.74
C CYS A 180 -11.84 3.14 11.63
N MET A 181 -12.88 3.11 10.79
CA MET A 181 -13.09 4.10 9.74
C MET A 181 -13.21 5.53 10.30
N LYS A 182 -14.04 5.72 11.33
CA LYS A 182 -14.19 7.03 12.01
C LYS A 182 -12.87 7.53 12.58
N LEU A 183 -12.09 6.66 13.22
CA LEU A 183 -10.79 7.02 13.80
C LEU A 183 -9.79 7.44 12.73
N ARG A 184 -9.79 6.77 11.57
CA ARG A 184 -8.96 7.15 10.42
C ARG A 184 -9.40 8.49 9.82
N GLU A 185 -10.69 8.71 9.66
CA GLU A 185 -11.24 9.96 9.13
C GLU A 185 -10.89 11.16 10.02
N ALA A 186 -11.00 11.01 11.34
CA ALA A 186 -10.60 12.04 12.30
C ALA A 186 -9.11 12.39 12.18
N LYS A 187 -8.23 11.38 12.00
CA LYS A 187 -6.80 11.60 11.77
C LYS A 187 -6.53 12.33 10.44
N LEU A 188 -7.25 11.96 9.38
CA LEU A 188 -7.12 12.59 8.07
C LEU A 188 -7.65 14.02 8.06
N SER A 189 -8.75 14.31 8.75
CA SER A 189 -9.35 15.65 8.79
C SER A 189 -8.40 16.68 9.41
N VAL A 190 -7.67 16.33 10.46
CA VAL A 190 -6.63 17.18 11.05
C VAL A 190 -5.48 17.42 10.06
N LYS A 191 -4.99 16.36 9.40
CA LYS A 191 -3.94 16.49 8.37
C LYS A 191 -4.36 17.43 7.23
N TYR A 192 -5.62 17.38 6.81
CA TYR A 192 -6.16 18.27 5.77
C TYR A 192 -6.54 19.66 6.29
N ALA A 193 -6.81 19.82 7.58
CA ALA A 193 -7.08 21.12 8.19
C ALA A 193 -5.86 22.05 8.06
N ASP A 194 -4.66 21.50 8.26
CA ASP A 194 -3.37 22.21 8.16
C ASP A 194 -3.00 22.62 6.72
N PHE A 195 -3.71 22.15 5.71
CA PHE A 195 -3.46 22.59 4.34
C PHE A 195 -3.91 24.04 4.14
N SER A 196 -3.02 24.85 3.53
CA SER A 196 -3.33 26.21 3.16
C SER A 196 -4.54 26.27 2.21
N LEU A 197 -5.25 27.41 2.20
CA LEU A 197 -6.36 27.68 1.29
C LEU A 197 -5.99 27.41 -0.18
N PHE A 198 -4.77 27.78 -0.56
CA PHE A 198 -4.22 27.49 -1.88
C PHE A 198 -4.12 25.99 -2.17
N TRP A 199 -3.60 25.19 -1.23
CA TRP A 199 -3.52 23.73 -1.39
C TRP A 199 -4.90 23.08 -1.47
N LYS A 200 -5.86 23.53 -0.64
CA LYS A 200 -7.25 23.07 -0.69
C LYS A 200 -7.90 23.36 -2.04
N TYR A 201 -7.71 24.57 -2.57
CA TYR A 201 -8.22 24.96 -3.89
C TYR A 201 -7.55 24.17 -5.02
N LYS A 202 -6.21 24.06 -4.99
CA LYS A 202 -5.42 23.27 -5.95
C LYS A 202 -5.87 21.80 -5.96
N TYR A 203 -6.07 21.20 -4.79
CA TYR A 203 -6.53 19.81 -4.67
C TYR A 203 -7.93 19.63 -5.27
N ARG A 204 -8.86 20.55 -5.00
CA ARG A 204 -10.20 20.55 -5.62
C ARG A 204 -10.13 20.65 -7.15
N ILE A 205 -9.27 21.51 -7.69
CA ILE A 205 -9.06 21.63 -9.14
C ILE A 205 -8.48 20.33 -9.70
N ILE A 206 -7.43 19.79 -9.09
CA ILE A 206 -6.78 18.56 -9.56
C ILE A 206 -7.79 17.42 -9.59
N ASN A 207 -8.62 17.25 -8.56
CA ASN A 207 -9.63 16.18 -8.53
C ASN A 207 -10.73 16.37 -9.58
N ARG A 208 -11.03 17.61 -9.99
CA ARG A 208 -11.98 17.87 -11.09
C ARG A 208 -11.36 17.62 -12.47
N LEU A 209 -10.06 17.91 -12.61
CA LEU A 209 -9.31 17.72 -13.85
C LEU A 209 -8.74 16.30 -13.98
N ARG A 210 -8.65 15.51 -12.91
CA ARG A 210 -8.19 14.12 -13.01
C ARG A 210 -9.39 13.20 -13.02
N TYR A 211 -9.27 12.10 -13.76
CA TYR A 211 -10.17 10.98 -13.57
C TYR A 211 -9.46 10.02 -12.64
N THR A 212 -10.08 9.71 -11.51
CA THR A 212 -9.59 8.74 -10.53
C THR A 212 -10.64 7.65 -10.40
N PHE A 213 -10.19 6.43 -10.09
CA PHE A 213 -11.10 5.35 -9.77
C PHE A 213 -11.90 5.70 -8.49
N PRO A 214 -13.10 5.13 -8.30
CA PRO A 214 -13.85 5.32 -7.08
C PRO A 214 -13.00 4.91 -5.88
N PHE A 215 -13.11 5.67 -4.80
CA PHE A 215 -12.34 5.44 -3.59
C PHE A 215 -12.90 4.24 -2.83
N PHE A 216 -12.01 3.44 -2.24
CA PHE A 216 -12.36 2.30 -1.41
C PHE A 216 -11.51 2.26 -0.17
N THR A 217 -12.00 1.58 0.87
CA THR A 217 -11.15 1.28 2.03
C THR A 217 -10.91 -0.22 2.15
N PRO A 218 -9.64 -0.67 2.19
CA PRO A 218 -9.32 -2.07 2.36
C PRO A 218 -9.92 -2.67 3.65
N ILE A 219 -10.12 -1.83 4.67
CA ILE A 219 -10.75 -2.19 5.95
C ILE A 219 -12.12 -2.86 5.75
N THR A 220 -12.91 -2.41 4.79
CA THR A 220 -14.31 -2.85 4.62
C THR A 220 -14.54 -3.67 3.35
N HIS A 221 -13.77 -3.42 2.29
CA HIS A 221 -14.02 -4.01 0.98
C HIS A 221 -13.12 -5.21 0.66
N TYR A 222 -11.94 -5.30 1.29
CA TYR A 222 -11.04 -6.43 1.07
C TYR A 222 -11.38 -7.56 2.05
N THR A 223 -11.88 -8.68 1.51
CA THR A 223 -12.42 -9.81 2.28
C THR A 223 -11.38 -10.56 3.11
N LYS A 224 -10.10 -10.47 2.74
CA LYS A 224 -8.98 -11.07 3.50
C LYS A 224 -8.30 -10.05 4.42
N SER A 225 -8.87 -8.86 4.59
CA SER A 225 -8.30 -7.84 5.45
C SER A 225 -8.48 -8.18 6.92
N LYS A 226 -7.39 -8.05 7.68
CA LYS A 226 -7.36 -8.21 9.13
C LYS A 226 -7.19 -6.87 9.83
N VAL A 227 -7.53 -6.83 11.11
CA VAL A 227 -7.36 -5.63 11.94
C VAL A 227 -6.74 -6.01 13.28
N MET A 228 -5.69 -5.28 13.68
CA MET A 228 -5.20 -5.28 15.05
C MET A 228 -5.59 -3.97 15.72
N THR A 229 -5.87 -4.01 17.02
CA THR A 229 -6.49 -2.91 17.78
C THR A 229 -5.83 -2.72 19.14
N ALA A 230 -5.84 -1.50 19.64
CA ALA A 230 -5.55 -1.16 21.03
C ALA A 230 -6.74 -0.44 21.65
N TYR A 231 -7.34 -1.04 22.68
CA TYR A 231 -8.41 -0.46 23.47
C TYR A 231 -7.87 0.04 24.81
N ASP A 232 -8.51 1.03 25.40
CA ASP A 232 -8.25 1.36 26.80
C ASP A 232 -9.12 0.54 27.77
N GLU A 233 -8.99 0.82 29.06
CA GLU A 233 -9.73 0.16 30.15
C GLU A 233 -11.25 0.43 30.10
N GLU A 234 -11.68 1.49 29.41
CA GLU A 234 -13.08 1.86 29.20
C GLU A 234 -13.67 1.18 27.95
N GLY A 235 -12.86 0.41 27.21
CA GLY A 235 -13.26 -0.27 25.98
C GLY A 235 -13.27 0.65 24.74
N LYS A 236 -12.68 1.84 24.80
CA LYS A 236 -12.61 2.77 23.66
C LYS A 236 -11.43 2.45 22.76
N LEU A 237 -11.65 2.39 21.43
CA LEU A 237 -10.58 2.18 20.46
C LEU A 237 -9.61 3.36 20.42
N ARG A 238 -8.33 3.12 20.79
CA ARG A 238 -7.28 4.14 20.80
C ARG A 238 -6.33 4.06 19.61
N ALA A 239 -6.15 2.89 19.02
CA ALA A 239 -5.42 2.74 17.76
C ALA A 239 -5.80 1.46 17.03
N PHE A 240 -5.59 1.43 15.71
CA PHE A 240 -5.68 0.20 14.93
C PHE A 240 -4.70 0.20 13.76
N PHE A 241 -4.38 -0.99 13.27
CA PHE A 241 -3.82 -1.22 11.94
C PHE A 241 -4.66 -2.24 11.18
N ASN A 242 -4.95 -1.91 9.93
CA ASN A 242 -5.54 -2.82 8.97
C ASN A 242 -4.43 -3.34 8.05
N TYR A 243 -4.42 -4.66 7.84
CA TYR A 243 -3.38 -5.31 7.07
C TYR A 243 -3.92 -6.50 6.29
N GLY A 244 -3.20 -6.91 5.27
CA GLY A 244 -3.42 -8.20 4.60
C GLY A 244 -2.23 -9.11 4.84
N TYR A 245 -2.48 -10.42 4.88
CA TYR A 245 -1.44 -11.43 4.99
C TYR A 245 -1.18 -12.06 3.62
N ASP A 246 0.09 -12.20 3.28
CA ASP A 246 0.56 -12.84 2.06
C ASP A 246 1.31 -14.12 2.45
N PRO A 247 0.81 -15.31 2.03
CA PRO A 247 1.43 -16.57 2.39
C PRO A 247 2.75 -16.84 1.66
N ASP A 248 3.00 -16.21 0.50
CA ASP A 248 4.17 -16.51 -0.33
C ASP A 248 5.47 -16.05 0.33
N ASP A 249 5.46 -14.85 0.92
CA ASP A 249 6.58 -14.26 1.64
C ASP A 249 6.37 -14.20 3.16
N LYS A 250 5.33 -14.88 3.66
CA LYS A 250 4.93 -14.89 5.08
C LYS A 250 4.91 -13.48 5.68
N ALA A 251 4.36 -12.53 4.92
CA ALA A 251 4.43 -11.12 5.28
C ALA A 251 3.05 -10.52 5.49
N ILE A 252 2.99 -9.55 6.41
CA ILE A 252 1.83 -8.67 6.49
C ILE A 252 2.13 -7.35 5.78
N ARG A 253 1.13 -6.77 5.12
CA ARG A 253 1.22 -5.45 4.48
C ARG A 253 0.19 -4.52 5.11
N ILE A 254 0.66 -3.43 5.73
CA ILE A 254 -0.19 -2.45 6.41
C ILE A 254 -0.88 -1.57 5.36
N MET A 255 -2.20 -1.60 5.31
CA MET A 255 -2.99 -0.87 4.30
C MET A 255 -3.63 0.39 4.87
N ALA A 256 -3.97 0.38 6.16
CA ALA A 256 -4.50 1.55 6.83
C ALA A 256 -4.16 1.53 8.33
N ALA A 257 -4.13 2.72 8.93
CA ALA A 257 -3.93 2.88 10.35
C ALA A 257 -4.76 4.07 10.86
N GLY A 258 -5.14 4.02 12.12
CA GLY A 258 -5.80 5.09 12.85
C GLY A 258 -5.30 5.21 14.27
N THR A 259 -5.41 6.40 14.84
CA THR A 259 -4.98 6.69 16.21
C THR A 259 -5.89 7.77 16.77
N ASP A 260 -6.37 7.56 17.99
CA ASP A 260 -7.13 8.57 18.72
C ASP A 260 -6.22 9.74 19.07
N LEU A 261 -6.58 10.92 18.58
CA LEU A 261 -5.81 12.15 18.76
C LEU A 261 -5.78 12.59 20.22
N ASP A 262 -6.86 12.35 20.97
CA ASP A 262 -6.95 12.67 22.40
C ASP A 262 -6.05 11.75 23.24
N PHE A 263 -5.71 10.59 22.68
CA PHE A 263 -4.84 9.60 23.32
C PHE A 263 -3.43 9.56 22.71
N ALA A 264 -3.12 10.43 21.74
CA ALA A 264 -1.88 10.40 20.99
C ALA A 264 -0.62 10.59 21.84
N ARG A 265 -0.72 11.27 23.00
CA ARG A 265 0.40 11.46 23.96
C ARG A 265 1.00 10.15 24.47
N TYR A 266 0.21 9.07 24.46
CA TYR A 266 0.61 7.73 24.91
C TYR A 266 1.12 6.85 23.76
N SER A 267 1.11 7.36 22.53
CA SER A 267 1.55 6.65 21.32
C SER A 267 0.91 5.25 21.15
N PRO A 268 -0.43 5.11 21.25
CA PRO A 268 -1.09 3.80 21.26
C PRO A 268 -0.80 2.98 20.00
N GLY A 269 -0.69 3.61 18.82
CA GLY A 269 -0.32 2.91 17.59
C GLY A 269 1.12 2.37 17.57
N MET A 270 2.07 3.11 18.16
CA MET A 270 3.46 2.65 18.30
C MET A 270 3.53 1.43 19.21
N LEU A 271 2.84 1.48 20.35
CA LEU A 271 2.80 0.38 21.31
C LEU A 271 2.09 -0.85 20.74
N LEU A 272 0.96 -0.65 20.04
CA LEU A 272 0.24 -1.73 19.35
C LEU A 272 1.13 -2.48 18.37
N MET A 273 1.77 -1.77 17.45
CA MET A 273 2.63 -2.41 16.46
C MET A 273 3.86 -3.06 17.09
N HIS A 274 4.45 -2.43 18.11
CA HIS A 274 5.56 -3.03 18.85
C HIS A 274 5.16 -4.34 19.52
N GLN A 275 4.01 -4.40 20.18
CA GLN A 275 3.50 -5.64 20.80
C GLN A 275 3.19 -6.71 19.75
N PHE A 276 2.61 -6.32 18.62
CA PHE A 276 2.37 -7.22 17.50
C PHE A 276 3.67 -7.82 16.96
N ILE A 277 4.74 -7.01 16.82
CA ILE A 277 6.07 -7.48 16.41
C ILE A 277 6.62 -8.51 17.40
N LEU A 278 6.58 -8.22 18.70
CA LEU A 278 7.08 -9.14 19.73
C LEU A 278 6.36 -10.49 19.68
N LYS A 279 5.02 -10.45 19.60
CA LYS A 279 4.20 -11.65 19.47
C LYS A 279 4.53 -12.43 18.19
N SER A 280 4.67 -11.73 17.07
CA SER A 280 4.97 -12.34 15.76
C SER A 280 6.32 -13.06 15.74
N ILE A 281 7.34 -12.48 16.38
CA ILE A 281 8.67 -13.11 16.53
C ILE A 281 8.57 -14.37 17.37
N GLN A 282 7.88 -14.31 18.51
CA GLN A 282 7.69 -15.46 19.40
C GLN A 282 6.94 -16.61 18.72
N GLU A 283 5.94 -16.30 17.88
CA GLU A 283 5.20 -17.30 17.13
C GLU A 283 5.96 -17.88 15.93
N GLY A 284 6.95 -17.15 15.37
CA GLY A 284 7.79 -17.60 14.26
C GLY A 284 7.06 -17.80 12.92
N LYS A 285 5.83 -17.28 12.77
CA LYS A 285 5.00 -17.48 11.57
C LYS A 285 5.21 -16.42 10.49
N LEU A 286 5.62 -15.21 10.88
CA LEU A 286 5.85 -14.09 9.99
C LEU A 286 7.35 -13.90 9.74
N GLN A 287 7.70 -13.49 8.52
CA GLN A 287 9.07 -13.10 8.17
C GLN A 287 9.19 -11.59 7.98
N VAL A 288 8.14 -10.93 7.47
CA VAL A 288 8.20 -9.51 7.12
C VAL A 288 6.97 -8.76 7.61
N ILE A 289 7.19 -7.55 8.12
CA ILE A 289 6.15 -6.54 8.27
C ILE A 289 6.43 -5.43 7.28
N ASP A 290 5.59 -5.34 6.25
CA ASP A 290 5.66 -4.31 5.22
C ASP A 290 4.72 -3.16 5.60
N PHE A 291 5.29 -2.02 5.98
CA PHE A 291 4.54 -0.81 6.34
C PHE A 291 4.07 -0.01 5.12
N THR A 292 4.31 -0.53 3.92
CA THR A 292 3.97 0.04 2.62
C THR A 292 4.43 1.49 2.44
N ARG A 293 3.81 2.23 1.52
CA ARG A 293 4.21 3.59 1.14
C ARG A 293 4.16 4.57 2.32
N GLY A 294 5.08 5.52 2.31
CA GLY A 294 5.19 6.60 3.30
C GLY A 294 6.40 6.45 4.19
N ASP A 295 6.95 7.59 4.58
CA ASP A 295 8.17 7.75 5.38
C ASP A 295 7.86 8.15 6.84
N GLU A 296 6.70 7.76 7.36
CA GLU A 296 6.33 8.12 8.71
C GLU A 296 7.37 7.61 9.73
N LYS A 297 7.90 8.53 10.55
CA LYS A 297 9.00 8.28 11.51
C LYS A 297 8.81 7.03 12.38
N TYR A 298 7.56 6.67 12.66
CA TYR A 298 7.20 5.54 13.50
C TYR A 298 7.62 4.20 12.86
N LYS A 299 7.60 4.07 11.53
CA LYS A 299 7.99 2.85 10.81
C LYS A 299 9.47 2.55 11.02
N PHE A 300 10.32 3.56 10.87
CA PHE A 300 11.76 3.47 11.16
C PHE A 300 12.05 3.32 12.65
N ALA A 301 11.26 3.96 13.51
CA ALA A 301 11.42 3.80 14.96
C ALA A 301 11.21 2.35 15.42
N LEU A 302 10.41 1.57 14.68
CA LEU A 302 10.19 0.14 14.89
C LEU A 302 11.24 -0.75 14.21
N GLY A 303 12.31 -0.18 13.66
CA GLY A 303 13.38 -0.92 12.98
C GLY A 303 13.10 -1.21 11.51
N GLY A 304 12.10 -0.56 10.93
CA GLY A 304 11.86 -0.66 9.49
C GLY A 304 12.98 0.00 8.66
N GLU A 305 13.27 -0.60 7.52
CA GLU A 305 14.27 -0.17 6.55
C GLU A 305 13.60 0.37 5.29
N LEU A 306 14.26 1.33 4.64
CA LEU A 306 13.77 1.96 3.42
C LEU A 306 13.79 0.97 2.24
N CYS A 307 12.70 0.93 1.50
CA CYS A 307 12.61 0.35 0.15
C CYS A 307 12.02 1.42 -0.79
N LEU A 308 12.25 1.29 -2.09
CA LEU A 308 11.71 2.25 -3.06
C LEU A 308 10.62 1.63 -3.93
N ASN A 309 9.56 2.44 -4.10
CA ASN A 309 8.58 2.29 -5.15
C ASN A 309 8.77 3.37 -6.21
N HIS A 310 8.42 3.03 -7.45
CA HIS A 310 8.65 3.87 -8.61
C HIS A 310 7.35 4.15 -9.35
N SER A 311 7.18 5.41 -9.73
CA SER A 311 6.32 5.77 -10.85
C SER A 311 7.18 6.08 -12.05
N ILE A 312 7.19 5.13 -13.00
CA ILE A 312 8.05 5.15 -14.17
C ILE A 312 7.23 5.41 -15.44
N LYS A 313 7.78 6.26 -16.30
CA LYS A 313 7.23 6.57 -17.61
C LYS A 313 8.31 6.35 -18.65
N PHE A 314 7.97 5.61 -19.70
CA PHE A 314 8.92 5.24 -20.74
C PHE A 314 8.25 5.19 -22.11
N SER A 315 9.07 5.27 -23.15
CA SER A 315 8.65 5.17 -24.54
C SER A 315 8.66 3.72 -25.01
N ILE A 316 7.68 3.34 -25.82
CA ILE A 316 7.59 2.04 -26.51
C ILE A 316 7.48 2.22 -28.02
#